data_AF-B0PA53-F1
#
_entry.id   AF-B0PA53-F1
#
_cell.length_a   1.000
_cell.length_b   1.000
_cell.length_c   1.000
_cell.angle_alpha   90.00
_cell.angle_beta   90.00
_cell.angle_gamma   90.00
#
_symmetry.space_group_name_H-M   'P 1'
#
loop_
_entity.id
_entity.type
_entity.pdbx_description
1 polymer ?
#
loop_
_entity_poly.entity_id
_entity_poly.type
_entity_poly.pdbx_seq_one_letter_code
_entity_poly.pdbx_strand_id
1 'polypeptide(L)'
;MKDGGRRGGTRQDHAHIDDINKRGTGKLRIQSAAVERAKMNIMQTIGVSLCGAELKQIKDAIDLAKEISPGSEGTATLWADGKKVSWEAAAFAAGTMGDMLDWEDCSGTGHSSAGVIPTAVIAAEVLKKSGKDLLTAVVAEYEVYQRVALAGDTNIVGFNIFACLF
;
A
#
# COMPACT_ATOMS: atom_id res chain seq x y z
N MET A 1 13.72 24.26 47.73
CA MET A 1 12.67 23.26 48.04
C MET A 1 11.41 23.73 47.31
N LYS A 2 10.83 23.06 46.32
CA LYS A 2 10.84 21.65 45.91
C LYS A 2 11.00 21.54 44.38
N ASP A 3 11.76 20.52 44.01
CA ASP A 3 11.94 19.96 42.68
C ASP A 3 10.67 19.20 42.26
N GLY A 4 10.30 19.28 40.98
CA GLY A 4 8.97 18.93 40.45
C GLY A 4 9.04 18.09 39.19
N GLY A 5 9.72 16.94 39.28
CA GLY A 5 9.41 15.68 38.59
C GLY A 5 9.07 15.74 37.09
N ARG A 6 10.08 15.55 36.24
CA ARG A 6 9.94 14.99 34.88
C ARG A 6 9.14 13.68 34.99
N ARG A 7 7.94 13.63 34.40
CA ARG A 7 7.23 12.36 34.17
C ARG A 7 8.08 11.52 33.23
N GLY A 8 8.63 10.43 33.76
CA GLY A 8 9.39 9.47 32.99
C GLY A 8 8.49 8.81 31.94
N GLY A 9 8.84 8.99 30.66
CA GLY A 9 8.35 8.12 29.60
C GLY A 9 8.73 6.69 29.96
N THR A 10 7.71 5.84 30.05
CA THR A 10 7.85 4.44 30.40
C THR A 10 8.74 3.74 29.38
N ARG A 11 9.73 2.97 29.85
CA ARG A 11 10.56 2.05 29.04
C ARG A 11 9.75 1.02 28.21
N GLN A 12 8.42 1.02 28.30
CA GLN A 12 7.51 0.13 27.56
C GLN A 12 7.29 0.58 26.11
N ASP A 13 7.41 1.88 25.81
CA ASP A 13 7.01 2.42 24.50
C ASP A 13 8.02 2.04 23.41
N HIS A 14 9.29 1.84 23.79
CA HIS A 14 10.34 1.35 22.89
C HIS A 14 10.34 -0.18 22.75
N ALA A 15 9.70 -0.91 23.67
CA ALA A 15 9.72 -2.37 23.66
C ALA A 15 8.91 -2.95 22.49
N HIS A 16 7.89 -2.24 21.98
CA HIS A 16 7.07 -2.73 20.86
C HIS A 16 7.72 -2.54 19.49
N ILE A 17 8.47 -1.46 19.27
CA ILE A 17 9.25 -1.26 18.03
C ILE A 17 10.44 -2.23 17.96
N ASP A 18 11.10 -2.47 19.09
CA ASP A 18 12.17 -3.46 19.17
C ASP A 18 11.66 -4.91 19.01
N ASP A 19 10.41 -5.19 19.37
CA ASP A 19 9.77 -6.51 19.20
C ASP A 19 9.36 -6.77 17.73
N ILE A 20 8.96 -5.73 16.97
CA ILE A 20 8.79 -5.82 15.51
C ILE A 20 10.12 -6.19 14.84
N ASN A 21 11.23 -5.57 15.28
CA ASN A 21 12.56 -5.83 14.74
C ASN A 21 13.12 -7.21 15.16
N LYS A 22 12.84 -7.68 16.39
CA LYS A 22 13.31 -8.99 16.88
C LYS A 22 12.59 -10.18 16.25
N ARG A 23 11.33 -10.01 15.81
CA ARG A 23 10.59 -11.05 15.07
C ARG A 23 10.95 -11.09 13.58
N GLY A 24 11.65 -10.07 13.07
CA GLY A 24 11.96 -9.87 11.65
C GLY A 24 13.20 -10.60 11.10
N THR A 25 13.98 -11.32 11.92
CA THR A 25 15.21 -12.01 11.47
C THR A 25 15.01 -13.50 11.17
N GLY A 26 13.83 -14.05 11.45
CA GLY A 26 13.42 -15.38 10.97
C GLY A 26 12.80 -15.23 9.59
N LYS A 27 13.28 -16.00 8.61
CA LYS A 27 12.71 -16.05 7.24
C LYS A 27 11.18 -16.25 7.36
N LEU A 28 10.40 -15.20 7.12
CA LEU A 28 8.95 -15.21 7.28
C LEU A 28 8.38 -16.34 6.41
N ARG A 29 7.82 -17.37 7.05
CA ARG A 29 7.20 -18.49 6.34
C ARG A 29 5.76 -18.12 6.03
N ILE A 30 5.55 -17.58 4.85
CA ILE A 30 4.21 -17.28 4.33
C ILE A 30 3.52 -18.59 3.95
N GLN A 31 2.26 -18.77 4.37
CA GLN A 31 1.46 -19.93 3.99
C GLN A 31 1.21 -19.94 2.47
N SER A 32 1.20 -21.11 1.84
CA SER A 32 0.99 -21.23 0.38
C SER A 32 -0.32 -20.60 -0.08
N ALA A 33 -1.39 -20.76 0.69
CA ALA A 33 -2.68 -20.14 0.40
C ALA A 33 -2.61 -18.59 0.37
N ALA A 34 -1.85 -17.98 1.27
CA ALA A 34 -1.65 -16.53 1.30
C ALA A 34 -0.82 -16.06 0.10
N VAL A 35 0.19 -16.83 -0.31
CA VAL A 35 0.97 -16.55 -1.53
C VAL A 35 0.09 -16.61 -2.77
N GLU A 36 -0.74 -17.64 -2.92
CA GLU A 36 -1.62 -17.77 -4.07
C GLU A 36 -2.67 -16.65 -4.10
N ARG A 37 -3.23 -16.28 -2.95
CA ARG A 37 -4.15 -15.13 -2.86
C ARG A 37 -3.46 -13.83 -3.26
N ALA A 38 -2.25 -13.57 -2.77
CA ALA A 38 -1.50 -12.36 -3.12
C ALA A 38 -1.23 -12.27 -4.62
N LYS A 39 -0.88 -13.38 -5.28
CA LYS A 39 -0.73 -13.41 -6.75
C LYS A 39 -2.02 -13.03 -7.47
N MET A 40 -3.16 -13.58 -7.03
CA MET A 40 -4.46 -13.29 -7.63
C MET A 40 -4.85 -11.82 -7.45
N ASN A 41 -4.66 -11.26 -6.25
CA ASN A 41 -4.96 -9.85 -5.99
C ASN A 41 -4.04 -8.94 -6.80
N ILE A 42 -2.73 -9.23 -6.88
CA ILE A 42 -1.80 -8.47 -7.74
C ILE A 42 -2.27 -8.46 -9.20
N MET A 43 -2.63 -9.64 -9.72
CA MET A 43 -3.14 -9.75 -11.09
C MET A 43 -4.44 -8.98 -11.28
N GLN A 44 -5.38 -9.08 -10.34
CA GLN A 44 -6.65 -8.36 -10.37
C GLN A 44 -6.44 -6.85 -10.36
N THR A 45 -5.67 -6.32 -9.39
CA THR A 45 -5.45 -4.87 -9.23
C THR A 45 -4.77 -4.26 -10.45
N ILE A 46 -3.79 -4.95 -11.05
CA ILE A 46 -3.17 -4.51 -12.31
C ILE A 46 -4.21 -4.55 -13.44
N GLY A 47 -5.01 -5.62 -13.52
CA GLY A 47 -6.05 -5.79 -14.53
C GLY A 47 -7.11 -4.68 -14.50
N VAL A 48 -7.67 -4.36 -13.33
CA VAL A 48 -8.65 -3.27 -13.17
C VAL A 48 -8.02 -1.91 -13.46
N SER A 49 -6.79 -1.68 -12.99
CA SER A 49 -6.07 -0.42 -13.24
C SER A 49 -5.93 -0.15 -14.74
N LEU A 50 -5.55 -1.17 -15.51
CA LEU A 50 -5.42 -1.06 -16.96
C LEU A 50 -6.78 -0.98 -17.67
N CYS A 51 -7.82 -1.61 -17.14
CA CYS A 51 -9.19 -1.48 -17.66
C CYS A 51 -9.68 -0.03 -17.61
N GLY A 52 -9.34 0.71 -16.55
CA GLY A 52 -9.68 2.11 -16.37
C GLY A 52 -8.79 3.11 -17.14
N ALA A 53 -7.75 2.66 -17.86
CA ALA A 53 -6.72 3.53 -18.43
C ALA A 53 -7.26 4.62 -19.38
N GLU A 54 -8.38 4.37 -20.06
CA GLU A 54 -8.97 5.30 -21.02
C GLU A 54 -9.89 6.36 -20.39
N LEU A 55 -10.22 6.23 -19.10
CA LEU A 55 -11.04 7.18 -18.37
C LEU A 55 -10.34 8.54 -18.28
N LYS A 56 -11.13 9.62 -18.42
CA LYS A 56 -10.59 10.99 -18.39
C LYS A 56 -9.81 11.27 -17.10
N GLN A 57 -10.35 10.85 -15.96
CA GLN A 57 -9.75 11.05 -14.65
C GLN A 57 -8.38 10.37 -14.52
N ILE A 58 -8.23 9.20 -15.15
CA ILE A 58 -6.95 8.47 -15.19
C ILE A 58 -5.96 9.18 -16.10
N LYS A 59 -6.40 9.63 -17.28
CA LYS A 59 -5.56 10.44 -18.17
C LYS A 59 -5.08 11.72 -17.49
N ASP A 60 -5.96 12.42 -16.78
CA ASP A 60 -5.62 13.62 -16.01
C ASP A 60 -4.58 13.30 -14.91
N ALA A 61 -4.73 12.19 -14.19
CA ALA A 61 -3.77 11.76 -13.16
C ALA A 61 -2.39 11.38 -13.75
N ILE A 62 -2.38 10.70 -14.89
CA ILE A 62 -1.17 10.35 -15.64
C ILE A 62 -0.46 11.61 -16.15
N ASP A 63 -1.20 12.59 -16.65
CA ASP A 63 -0.62 13.83 -17.15
C ASP A 63 -0.08 14.70 -16.01
N LEU A 64 -0.79 14.76 -14.88
CA LEU A 64 -0.28 15.39 -13.65
C LEU A 64 1.01 14.70 -13.17
N ALA A 65 1.07 13.37 -13.19
CA ALA A 65 2.27 12.62 -12.80
C ALA A 65 3.49 12.98 -13.67
N LYS A 66 3.29 13.25 -14.97
CA LYS A 66 4.36 13.74 -15.86
C LYS A 66 4.74 15.18 -15.55
N GLU A 67 3.77 16.04 -15.25
CA GLU A 67 3.99 17.45 -14.95
C GLU A 67 4.79 17.65 -13.66
N ILE A 68 4.45 16.92 -12.59
CA ILE A 68 5.13 17.01 -11.28
C ILE A 68 6.49 16.31 -11.24
N SER A 69 6.83 15.55 -12.29
CA SER A 69 8.13 14.88 -12.46
C SER A 69 8.86 15.39 -13.72
N PRO A 70 9.18 16.69 -13.84
CA PRO A 70 9.81 17.24 -15.03
C PRO A 70 11.29 16.79 -15.14
N GLY A 71 11.62 15.97 -16.14
CA GLY A 71 13.00 15.53 -16.40
C GLY A 71 13.09 14.17 -17.11
N SER A 72 14.30 13.78 -17.51
CA SER A 72 14.59 12.52 -18.23
C SER A 72 14.97 11.33 -17.33
N GLU A 73 14.98 11.51 -16.00
CA GLU A 73 15.52 10.53 -15.04
C GLU A 73 14.43 9.89 -14.15
N GLY A 74 13.32 9.48 -14.76
CA GLY A 74 12.31 8.70 -14.05
C GLY A 74 12.82 7.29 -13.71
N THR A 75 12.54 6.82 -12.49
CA THR A 75 12.97 5.50 -11.99
C THR A 75 11.86 4.44 -12.02
N ALA A 76 10.61 4.85 -12.23
CA ALA A 76 9.43 3.98 -12.23
C ALA A 76 8.61 4.11 -13.53
N THR A 77 7.92 3.05 -13.91
CA THR A 77 7.08 2.99 -15.12
C THR A 77 5.63 3.36 -14.82
N LEU A 78 5.07 4.28 -15.61
CA LEU A 78 3.62 4.50 -15.65
C LEU A 78 2.93 3.31 -16.34
N TRP A 79 1.90 2.75 -15.70
CA TRP A 79 1.28 1.48 -16.14
C TRP A 79 0.57 1.57 -17.50
N ALA A 80 -0.05 2.70 -17.85
CA ALA A 80 -0.82 2.84 -19.08
C ALA A 80 0.01 3.24 -20.31
N ASP A 81 1.01 4.12 -20.14
CA ASP A 81 1.74 4.71 -21.27
C ASP A 81 3.24 4.38 -21.30
N GLY A 82 3.74 3.64 -20.30
CA GLY A 82 5.11 3.15 -20.24
C GLY A 82 6.17 4.22 -20.01
N LYS A 83 5.79 5.49 -19.85
CA LYS A 83 6.76 6.57 -19.60
C LYS A 83 7.41 6.41 -18.23
N LYS A 84 8.63 6.90 -18.12
CA LYS A 84 9.39 6.94 -16.87
C LYS A 84 9.17 8.26 -16.15
N VAL A 85 8.80 8.19 -14.88
CA VAL A 85 8.63 9.35 -13.97
C VAL A 85 9.25 9.02 -12.60
N SER A 86 9.26 9.96 -11.67
CA SER A 86 9.64 9.67 -10.28
C SER A 86 8.76 8.57 -9.71
N TRP A 87 9.34 7.74 -8.85
CA TRP A 87 8.62 6.68 -8.15
C TRP A 87 7.38 7.15 -7.37
N GLU A 88 7.38 8.36 -6.78
CA GLU A 88 6.19 8.91 -6.11
C GLU A 88 5.09 9.28 -7.12
N ALA A 89 5.45 9.89 -8.25
CA ALA A 89 4.51 10.25 -9.30
C ALA A 89 3.89 9.01 -9.96
N ALA A 90 4.70 7.97 -10.19
CA ALA A 90 4.20 6.69 -10.67
C ALA A 90 3.24 6.05 -9.66
N ALA A 91 3.56 6.10 -8.36
CA ALA A 91 2.74 5.51 -7.31
C ALA A 91 1.40 6.25 -7.17
N PHE A 92 1.40 7.58 -7.28
CA PHE A 92 0.20 8.39 -7.35
C PHE A 92 -0.70 7.98 -8.53
N ALA A 93 -0.15 7.93 -9.74
CA ALA A 93 -0.92 7.59 -10.93
C ALA A 93 -1.46 6.15 -10.85
N ALA A 94 -0.62 5.17 -10.53
CA ALA A 94 -1.01 3.77 -10.47
C ALA A 94 -1.97 3.47 -9.30
N GLY A 95 -1.81 4.14 -8.16
CA GLY A 95 -2.76 4.07 -7.04
C GLY A 95 -4.13 4.65 -7.41
N THR A 96 -4.14 5.79 -8.12
CA THR A 96 -5.38 6.39 -8.65
C THR A 96 -6.06 5.45 -9.65
N MET A 97 -5.28 4.78 -10.51
CA MET A 97 -5.79 3.75 -11.41
C MET A 97 -6.37 2.55 -10.66
N GLY A 98 -5.74 2.15 -9.56
CA GLY A 98 -6.09 0.99 -8.75
C GLY A 98 -7.48 1.05 -8.13
N ASP A 99 -7.99 2.26 -7.86
CA ASP A 99 -9.26 2.49 -7.14
C ASP A 99 -10.36 3.09 -8.03
N MET A 100 -10.03 3.56 -9.24
CA MET A 100 -10.93 4.39 -10.05
C MET A 100 -12.24 3.70 -10.46
N LEU A 101 -12.19 2.38 -10.64
CA LEU A 101 -13.36 1.57 -11.02
C LEU A 101 -14.05 0.93 -9.81
N ASP A 102 -13.40 0.92 -8.64
CA ASP A 102 -13.90 0.26 -7.42
C ASP A 102 -14.15 -1.25 -7.62
N TRP A 103 -13.26 -1.93 -8.37
CA TRP A 103 -13.37 -3.36 -8.73
C TRP A 103 -12.20 -4.22 -8.24
N GLU A 104 -11.24 -3.63 -7.55
CA GLU A 104 -10.21 -4.30 -6.78
C GLU A 104 -10.80 -4.97 -5.53
N ASP A 105 -10.00 -5.75 -4.80
CA ASP A 105 -10.51 -6.41 -3.60
C ASP A 105 -10.91 -5.41 -2.52
N CYS A 106 -12.10 -5.64 -1.98
CA CYS A 106 -12.66 -4.92 -0.86
C CYS A 106 -12.81 -5.87 0.34
N SER A 107 -12.58 -5.33 1.52
CA SER A 107 -12.86 -5.96 2.81
C SER A 107 -13.80 -5.08 3.61
N GLY A 108 -14.38 -5.59 4.71
CA GLY A 108 -15.18 -4.76 5.62
C GLY A 108 -14.41 -3.54 6.18
N THR A 109 -13.08 -3.56 6.06
CA THR A 109 -12.17 -2.46 6.45
C THR A 109 -11.80 -1.50 5.31
N GLY A 110 -12.19 -1.79 4.06
CA GLY A 110 -11.88 -1.00 2.87
C GLY A 110 -11.03 -1.72 1.81
N HIS A 111 -10.41 -0.93 0.92
CA HIS A 111 -9.75 -1.35 -0.32
C HIS A 111 -8.23 -1.23 -0.20
N SER A 112 -7.56 -2.17 0.49
CA SER A 112 -6.12 -2.03 0.75
C SER A 112 -5.27 -2.20 -0.52
N SER A 113 -5.71 -3.06 -1.44
CA SER A 113 -5.01 -3.35 -2.70
C SER A 113 -4.80 -2.14 -3.59
N ALA A 114 -5.80 -1.25 -3.67
CA ALA A 114 -5.78 -0.05 -4.48
C ALA A 114 -4.53 0.81 -4.23
N GLY A 115 -4.08 0.90 -2.98
CA GLY A 115 -2.87 1.62 -2.60
C GLY A 115 -1.62 0.74 -2.58
N VAL A 116 -1.69 -0.41 -1.91
CA VAL A 116 -0.48 -1.21 -1.63
C VAL A 116 0.09 -1.86 -2.87
N ILE A 117 -0.72 -2.47 -3.72
CA ILE A 117 -0.23 -3.26 -4.85
C ILE A 117 0.49 -2.35 -5.85
N PRO A 118 -0.08 -1.21 -6.26
CA PRO A 118 0.63 -0.25 -7.11
C PRO A 118 1.97 0.19 -6.50
N THR A 119 1.96 0.56 -5.22
CA THR A 119 3.16 1.03 -4.52
C THR A 119 4.23 -0.07 -4.42
N ALA A 120 3.84 -1.31 -4.11
CA ALA A 120 4.75 -2.43 -3.95
C ALA A 120 5.35 -2.85 -5.30
N VAL A 121 4.58 -2.85 -6.37
CA VAL A 121 5.06 -3.13 -7.74
C VAL A 121 6.07 -2.08 -8.17
N ILE A 122 5.78 -0.80 -7.95
CA ILE A 122 6.69 0.31 -8.28
C ILE A 122 7.97 0.25 -7.43
N ALA A 123 7.85 -0.01 -6.13
CA ALA A 123 9.01 -0.19 -5.27
C ALA A 123 9.85 -1.39 -5.70
N ALA A 124 9.22 -2.50 -6.10
CA ALA A 124 9.93 -3.67 -6.59
C ALA A 124 10.67 -3.39 -7.92
N GLU A 125 10.08 -2.62 -8.82
CA GLU A 125 10.72 -2.16 -10.06
C GLU A 125 11.95 -1.30 -9.76
N VAL A 126 11.76 -0.21 -9.00
CA VAL A 126 12.79 0.80 -8.69
C VAL A 126 13.95 0.17 -7.91
N LEU A 127 13.64 -0.66 -6.92
CA LEU A 127 14.62 -1.30 -6.05
C LEU A 127 15.14 -2.64 -6.60
N LYS A 128 14.73 -3.02 -7.82
CA LYS A 128 15.13 -4.27 -8.51
C LYS A 128 14.93 -5.51 -7.63
N LYS A 129 13.76 -5.61 -7.00
CA LYS A 129 13.40 -6.71 -6.11
C LYS A 129 12.79 -7.88 -6.86
N SER A 130 12.88 -9.06 -6.26
CA SER A 130 12.31 -10.28 -6.86
C SER A 130 10.80 -10.32 -6.69
N GLY A 131 10.11 -11.12 -7.52
CA GLY A 131 8.68 -11.38 -7.31
C GLY A 131 8.37 -12.00 -5.94
N LYS A 132 9.33 -12.71 -5.33
CA LYS A 132 9.19 -13.22 -3.97
C LYS A 132 9.18 -12.10 -2.93
N ASP A 133 10.01 -11.09 -3.11
CA ASP A 133 10.03 -9.91 -2.22
C ASP A 133 8.74 -9.10 -2.39
N LEU A 134 8.26 -8.93 -3.62
CA LEU A 134 6.95 -8.31 -3.89
C LEU A 134 5.81 -9.04 -3.17
N LEU A 135 5.72 -10.37 -3.33
CA LEU A 135 4.71 -11.17 -2.65
C LEU A 135 4.84 -11.07 -1.12
N THR A 136 6.06 -11.01 -0.61
CA THR A 136 6.30 -10.84 0.83
C THR A 136 5.82 -9.48 1.31
N ALA A 137 6.09 -8.40 0.57
CA ALA A 137 5.66 -7.06 0.90
C ALA A 137 4.12 -6.94 0.89
N VAL A 138 3.47 -7.47 -0.14
CA VAL A 138 2.00 -7.45 -0.25
C VAL A 138 1.35 -8.22 0.90
N VAL A 139 1.81 -9.44 1.21
CA VAL A 139 1.26 -10.21 2.34
C VAL A 139 1.51 -9.53 3.68
N ALA A 140 2.70 -8.97 3.88
CA ALA A 140 3.03 -8.26 5.11
C ALA A 140 2.13 -7.02 5.29
N GLU A 141 1.83 -6.29 4.21
CA GLU A 141 0.92 -5.17 4.28
C GLU A 141 -0.50 -5.60 4.61
N TYR A 142 -1.08 -6.61 3.94
CA TYR A 142 -2.43 -7.05 4.24
C TYR A 142 -2.59 -7.40 5.73
N GLU A 143 -1.58 -8.06 6.30
CA GLU A 143 -1.55 -8.37 7.72
C GLU A 143 -1.51 -7.11 8.61
N VAL A 144 -0.70 -6.11 8.25
CA VAL A 144 -0.60 -4.84 8.98
C VAL A 144 -1.89 -4.04 8.85
N TYR A 145 -2.40 -3.87 7.65
CA TYR A 145 -3.63 -3.14 7.35
C TYR A 145 -4.80 -3.70 8.14
N GLN A 146 -5.02 -5.02 8.08
CA GLN A 146 -6.12 -5.68 8.79
C GLN A 146 -5.99 -5.51 10.31
N ARG A 147 -4.78 -5.66 10.88
CA ARG A 147 -4.56 -5.47 12.32
C ARG A 147 -4.81 -4.03 12.77
N VAL A 148 -4.36 -3.05 11.98
CA VAL A 148 -4.56 -1.63 12.29
C VAL A 148 -6.02 -1.25 12.16
N ALA A 149 -6.69 -1.68 11.08
CA ALA A 149 -8.09 -1.39 10.84
C ALA A 149 -9.00 -2.01 11.90
N LEU A 150 -8.79 -3.27 12.27
CA LEU A 150 -9.57 -3.94 13.31
C LEU A 150 -9.28 -3.45 14.74
N ALA A 151 -8.14 -2.80 14.97
CA ALA A 151 -7.86 -2.14 16.26
C ALA A 151 -8.63 -0.81 16.40
N GLY A 152 -9.11 -0.24 15.30
CA GLY A 152 -9.87 0.99 15.28
C GLY A 152 -11.36 0.75 15.58
N ASP A 153 -11.71 0.63 16.86
CA ASP A 153 -13.11 0.77 17.32
C ASP A 153 -13.55 2.24 17.19
N THR A 154 -13.85 2.68 15.97
CA THR A 154 -14.30 4.05 15.69
C THR A 154 -15.82 4.11 15.52
N ASN A 155 -16.48 4.87 16.40
CA ASN A 155 -17.90 5.25 16.25
C ASN A 155 -18.10 6.42 15.26
N ILE A 156 -17.06 6.81 14.51
CA ILE A 156 -17.15 7.84 13.49
C ILE A 156 -17.65 7.19 12.20
N VAL A 157 -18.93 7.41 11.89
CA VAL A 157 -19.69 6.89 10.75
C VAL A 157 -18.98 7.08 9.38
N GLY A 158 -18.04 8.02 9.28
CA GLY A 158 -17.32 8.35 8.04
C GLY A 158 -16.05 7.52 7.74
N PHE A 159 -15.40 6.90 8.72
CA PHE A 159 -14.16 6.13 8.49
C PHE A 159 -14.40 4.63 8.30
N ASN A 160 -15.63 4.17 8.56
CA ASN A 160 -16.01 2.76 8.47
C ASN A 160 -17.25 2.56 7.60
N ILE A 161 -17.26 3.18 6.41
CA ILE A 161 -18.44 3.17 5.54
C ILE A 161 -18.85 1.76 5.09
N PHE A 162 -17.94 0.77 5.21
CA PHE A 162 -18.18 -0.62 4.85
C PHE A 162 -18.59 -1.54 6.02
N ALA A 163 -18.10 -1.34 7.26
CA ALA A 163 -18.57 -2.17 8.38
C ALA A 163 -19.86 -1.67 9.04
N CYS A 164 -20.37 -0.49 8.69
CA CYS A 164 -21.69 -0.03 9.14
C CYS A 164 -22.88 -0.67 8.39
N LEU A 165 -22.64 -1.59 7.44
CA LEU A 165 -23.68 -2.22 6.62
C LEU A 165 -24.10 -3.64 7.06
N PHE A 166 -23.63 -4.13 8.21
CA PHE A 166 -24.05 -5.43 8.77
C PHE A 166 -24.37 -5.35 10.25
#